data_AF-A0A1G0KWC2-F1
#
_entry.id   AF-A0A1G0KWC2-F1
#
_cell.length_a   1.000
_cell.length_b   1.000
_cell.length_c   1.000
_cell.angle_alpha   90.00
_cell.angle_beta   90.00
_cell.angle_gamma   90.00
#
_symmetry.space_group_name_H-M   'P 1'
#
loop_
_entity.id
_entity.type
_entity.pdbx_description
1 polymer ?
#
loop_
_entity_poly.entity_id
_entity_poly.type
_entity_poly.pdbx_seq_one_letter_code
_entity_poly.pdbx_strand_id
1 'polypeptide(L)'
;MDQMQEPQTPDDHEYEFSLKPNPDEELGQYVLGFWGKAISWSDAGEEQVVGELSGHRIDIALAVHDGFDPVLLFDSVVPEIADFAETVLRNKACILPESADGEVEQTNCECLVFISELKVSASHRGQGVGSALLGRMGRMIDLTNCLIALKAFPLADELGKPAEPEEIARVKRFYERYQFIHAGGEFMIKDARLCDAMKKKMALRKGK
;
A
#
# COMPACT_ATOMS: atom_id res chain seq x y z
N MET A 1 27.62 -22.57 2.92
CA MET A 1 26.65 -21.82 2.10
C MET A 1 25.31 -22.50 2.31
N ASP A 2 24.65 -22.16 3.41
CA ASP A 2 23.30 -22.64 3.72
C ASP A 2 22.31 -21.80 2.92
N GLN A 3 21.66 -22.41 1.94
CA GLN A 3 20.47 -21.85 1.34
C GLN A 3 19.35 -22.02 2.36
N MET A 4 19.11 -20.97 3.15
CA MET A 4 17.87 -20.86 3.93
C MET A 4 16.71 -20.80 2.96
N GLN A 5 16.11 -21.96 2.71
CA GLN A 5 14.82 -22.09 2.07
C GLN A 5 13.80 -21.43 3.01
N GLU A 6 13.17 -20.34 2.57
CA GLU A 6 12.03 -19.76 3.27
C GLU A 6 11.00 -20.87 3.52
N PRO A 7 10.44 -21.01 4.73
CA PRO A 7 9.34 -21.93 4.96
C PRO A 7 8.14 -21.43 4.16
N GLN A 8 7.89 -22.03 3.00
CA GLN A 8 6.62 -21.92 2.31
C GLN A 8 5.62 -22.80 3.07
N THR A 9 5.07 -22.29 4.17
CA THR A 9 3.79 -22.81 4.66
C THR A 9 2.77 -22.67 3.53
N PRO A 10 2.02 -23.73 3.19
CA PRO A 10 0.86 -23.60 2.32
C PRO A 10 0.00 -22.47 2.87
N ASP A 11 -0.28 -21.49 2.03
CA ASP A 11 -1.19 -20.42 2.39
C ASP A 11 -2.58 -21.05 2.39
N ASP A 12 -3.06 -21.50 3.55
CA ASP A 12 -4.38 -22.13 3.73
C ASP A 12 -5.56 -21.17 3.43
N HIS A 13 -5.24 -19.96 2.97
CA HIS A 13 -6.18 -18.92 2.63
C HIS A 13 -6.36 -18.80 1.11
N GLU A 14 -7.60 -18.62 0.70
CA GLU A 14 -7.92 -18.14 -0.64
C GLU A 14 -7.89 -16.62 -0.69
N TYR A 15 -7.60 -16.07 -1.86
CA TYR A 15 -7.44 -14.63 -2.01
C TYR A 15 -8.18 -14.13 -3.24
N GLU A 16 -9.08 -13.18 -3.02
CA GLU A 16 -9.78 -12.47 -4.07
C GLU A 16 -9.29 -11.04 -4.13
N PHE A 17 -9.23 -10.51 -5.35
CA PHE A 17 -8.73 -9.17 -5.59
C PHE A 17 -9.47 -8.53 -6.76
N SER A 18 -9.66 -7.22 -6.67
CA SER A 18 -10.26 -6.42 -7.72
C SER A 18 -9.51 -5.09 -7.88
N LEU A 19 -9.49 -4.60 -9.12
CA LEU A 19 -8.98 -3.29 -9.50
C LEU A 19 -10.00 -2.69 -10.45
N LYS A 20 -10.52 -1.51 -10.11
CA LYS A 20 -11.58 -0.84 -10.88
C LYS A 20 -11.29 0.65 -10.99
N PRO A 21 -11.61 1.30 -12.12
CA PRO A 21 -11.64 2.76 -12.18
C PRO A 21 -12.53 3.36 -11.10
N ASN A 22 -12.23 4.59 -10.68
CA ASN A 22 -13.15 5.37 -9.86
C ASN A 22 -14.51 5.46 -10.56
N PRO A 23 -15.64 5.34 -9.83
CA PRO A 23 -16.98 5.46 -10.41
C PRO A 23 -17.26 6.84 -11.00
N ASP A 24 -16.57 7.89 -10.55
CA ASP A 24 -16.57 9.18 -11.22
C ASP A 24 -15.75 9.10 -12.52
N GLU A 25 -16.39 9.37 -13.66
CA GLU A 25 -15.76 9.25 -14.97
C GLU A 25 -14.58 10.22 -15.17
N GLU A 26 -14.63 11.42 -14.57
CA GLU A 26 -13.54 12.40 -14.68
C GLU A 26 -12.31 11.93 -13.89
N LEU A 27 -12.53 11.30 -12.74
CA LEU A 27 -11.47 10.73 -11.90
C LEU A 27 -11.00 9.36 -12.39
N GLY A 28 -11.87 8.58 -13.02
CA GLY A 28 -11.64 7.17 -13.36
C GLY A 28 -10.46 6.93 -14.31
N GLN A 29 -10.08 7.95 -15.09
CA GLN A 29 -8.89 7.91 -15.94
C GLN A 29 -7.57 8.04 -15.14
N TYR A 30 -7.59 8.67 -13.97
CA TYR A 30 -6.41 8.85 -13.12
C TYR A 30 -6.40 7.92 -11.91
N VAL A 31 -7.58 7.49 -11.44
CA VAL A 31 -7.74 6.83 -10.14
C VAL A 31 -8.29 5.42 -10.32
N LEU A 32 -7.54 4.44 -9.84
CA LEU A 32 -7.96 3.04 -9.74
C LEU A 32 -8.17 2.68 -8.27
N GLY A 33 -9.39 2.33 -7.90
CA GLY A 33 -9.69 1.69 -6.62
C GLY A 33 -9.25 0.23 -6.64
N PHE A 34 -8.56 -0.21 -5.60
CA PHE A 34 -8.23 -1.61 -5.40
C PHE A 34 -8.84 -2.13 -4.11
N TRP A 35 -9.21 -3.40 -4.14
CA TRP A 35 -9.70 -4.14 -2.98
C TRP A 35 -9.23 -5.59 -3.07
N GLY A 36 -8.95 -6.20 -1.92
CA GLY A 36 -8.72 -7.64 -1.82
C GLY A 36 -9.11 -8.19 -0.48
N LYS A 37 -9.49 -9.47 -0.46
CA LYS A 37 -9.78 -10.22 0.76
C LYS A 37 -8.98 -11.52 0.83
N ALA A 38 -8.70 -11.94 2.05
CA ALA A 38 -8.21 -13.26 2.39
C ALA A 38 -9.35 -14.05 3.05
N ILE A 39 -9.57 -15.26 2.56
CA ILE A 39 -10.66 -16.15 2.94
C ILE A 39 -10.06 -17.38 3.59
N SER A 40 -10.56 -17.75 4.76
CA SER A 40 -10.32 -19.04 5.38
C SER A 40 -11.59 -19.89 5.27
N TRP A 41 -11.42 -21.20 5.20
CA TRP A 41 -12.52 -22.15 5.14
C TRP A 41 -12.59 -22.93 6.45
N SER A 42 -13.77 -22.98 7.07
CA SER A 42 -13.97 -23.83 8.25
C SER A 42 -14.03 -25.31 7.87
N ASP A 43 -13.86 -26.21 8.84
CA ASP A 43 -14.05 -27.65 8.64
C ASP A 43 -15.48 -28.00 8.17
N ALA A 44 -16.45 -27.10 8.42
CA ALA A 44 -17.83 -27.23 7.95
C ALA A 44 -18.04 -26.70 6.51
N GLY A 45 -16.99 -26.16 5.88
CA GLY A 45 -17.03 -25.58 4.54
C GLY A 45 -17.62 -24.16 4.48
N GLU A 46 -17.61 -23.43 5.60
CA GLU A 46 -18.10 -22.05 5.63
C GLU A 46 -16.99 -21.07 5.28
N GLU A 47 -17.31 -20.09 4.41
CA GLU A 47 -16.41 -19.00 4.04
C GLU A 47 -16.27 -18.00 5.19
N GLN A 48 -15.03 -17.73 5.62
CA GLN A 48 -14.73 -16.69 6.59
C GLN A 48 -13.72 -15.69 6.02
N VAL A 49 -14.10 -14.42 5.91
CA VAL A 49 -13.15 -13.35 5.60
C VAL A 49 -12.25 -13.09 6.81
N VAL A 50 -10.94 -13.31 6.63
CA VAL A 50 -9.94 -13.20 7.70
C VAL A 50 -8.96 -12.05 7.50
N GLY A 51 -8.98 -11.42 6.33
CA GLY A 51 -8.26 -10.18 6.09
C GLY A 51 -8.80 -9.44 4.89
N GLU A 52 -8.62 -8.12 4.90
CA GLU A 52 -9.08 -7.20 3.87
C GLU A 52 -8.04 -6.11 3.64
N LEU A 53 -7.90 -5.68 2.39
CA LEU A 53 -7.02 -4.60 1.98
C LEU A 53 -7.76 -3.73 0.96
N SER A 54 -7.75 -2.42 1.14
CA SER A 54 -8.34 -1.49 0.19
C SER A 54 -7.52 -0.21 0.04
N GLY A 55 -7.71 0.48 -1.08
CA GLY A 55 -7.05 1.75 -1.33
C GLY A 55 -7.16 2.20 -2.79
N HIS A 56 -6.29 3.14 -3.15
CA HIS A 56 -6.31 3.79 -4.46
C HIS A 56 -4.92 3.86 -5.08
N ARG A 57 -4.83 3.63 -6.39
CA ARG A 57 -3.68 4.02 -7.21
C ARG A 57 -4.08 5.26 -8.01
N ILE A 58 -3.28 6.32 -7.88
CA ILE A 58 -3.51 7.62 -8.52
C ILE A 58 -2.37 7.89 -9.49
N ASP A 59 -2.71 8.17 -10.74
CA ASP A 59 -1.78 8.60 -11.78
C ASP A 59 -1.50 10.09 -11.68
N ILE A 60 -0.36 10.46 -11.10
CA ILE A 60 0.01 11.86 -10.92
C ILE A 60 0.57 12.40 -12.23
N ALA A 61 1.39 11.62 -12.93
CA ALA A 61 2.01 12.05 -14.18
C ALA A 61 0.97 12.38 -15.25
N LEU A 62 -0.04 11.52 -15.42
CA LEU A 62 -1.13 11.76 -16.37
C LEU A 62 -1.98 12.97 -15.96
N ALA A 63 -2.35 13.09 -14.69
CA ALA A 63 -3.11 14.23 -14.21
C ALA A 63 -2.38 15.57 -14.41
N VAL A 64 -1.08 15.61 -14.11
CA VAL A 64 -0.23 16.79 -14.32
C VAL A 64 -0.09 17.11 -15.82
N HIS A 65 0.06 16.08 -16.67
CA HIS A 65 0.11 16.26 -18.11
C HIS A 65 -1.17 16.91 -18.64
N ASP A 66 -2.32 16.52 -18.09
CA ASP A 66 -3.63 17.05 -18.47
C ASP A 66 -3.98 18.39 -17.78
N GLY A 67 -3.04 18.94 -16.99
CA GLY A 67 -3.11 20.27 -16.39
C GLY A 67 -3.78 20.33 -15.02
N PHE A 68 -4.02 19.19 -14.35
CA PHE A 68 -4.60 19.14 -13.01
C PHE A 68 -3.56 19.37 -11.91
N ASP A 69 -3.97 20.08 -10.84
CA ASP A 69 -3.17 20.19 -9.62
C ASP A 69 -3.27 18.86 -8.84
N PRO A 70 -2.15 18.16 -8.55
CA PRO A 70 -2.17 16.92 -7.78
C PRO A 70 -2.86 17.03 -6.43
N VAL A 71 -2.79 18.19 -5.77
CA VAL A 71 -3.45 18.41 -4.47
C VAL A 71 -4.96 18.37 -4.62
N LEU A 72 -5.51 19.02 -5.63
CA LEU A 72 -6.95 18.99 -5.90
C LEU A 72 -7.43 17.59 -6.28
N LEU A 73 -6.61 16.84 -7.03
CA LEU A 73 -6.90 15.44 -7.34
C LEU A 73 -6.98 14.61 -6.06
N PHE A 74 -6.03 14.78 -5.15
CA PHE A 74 -5.98 14.09 -3.86
C PHE A 74 -7.19 14.41 -2.98
N ASP A 75 -7.58 15.69 -2.89
CA ASP A 75 -8.79 16.13 -2.19
C ASP A 75 -10.07 15.48 -2.74
N SER A 76 -10.07 15.11 -4.03
CA SER A 76 -11.23 14.55 -4.71
C SER A 76 -11.36 13.03 -4.57
N VAL A 77 -10.34 12.32 -4.06
CA VAL A 77 -10.37 10.85 -3.94
C VAL A 77 -10.94 10.43 -2.59
N VAL A 78 -10.22 10.72 -1.50
CA VAL A 78 -10.69 10.53 -0.12
C VAL A 78 -10.00 11.55 0.81
N PRO A 79 -10.65 12.00 1.89
CA PRO A 79 -10.10 13.03 2.79
C PRO A 79 -8.72 12.67 3.35
N GLU A 80 -8.44 11.39 3.60
CA GLU A 80 -7.16 10.96 4.16
C GLU A 80 -5.97 11.17 3.21
N ILE A 81 -6.22 11.22 1.90
CA ILE A 81 -5.17 11.50 0.90
C ILE A 81 -4.85 13.00 0.88
N ALA A 82 -5.83 13.87 1.15
CA ALA A 82 -5.61 15.31 1.33
C ALA A 82 -4.67 15.58 2.51
N ASP A 83 -4.98 15.00 3.68
CA ASP A 83 -4.13 15.11 4.88
C ASP A 83 -2.69 14.61 4.62
N PHE A 84 -2.57 13.52 3.86
CA PHE A 84 -1.29 13.00 3.41
C PHE A 84 -0.56 14.01 2.51
N ALA A 85 -1.28 14.61 1.56
CA ALA A 85 -0.72 15.55 0.60
C ALA A 85 -0.09 16.75 1.31
N GLU A 86 -0.79 17.33 2.29
CA GLU A 86 -0.30 18.43 3.10
C GLU A 86 0.93 18.06 3.93
N THR A 87 0.98 16.82 4.43
CA THR A 87 2.05 16.35 5.31
C THR A 87 3.32 15.96 4.55
N VAL A 88 3.18 15.35 3.37
CA VAL A 88 4.26 14.60 2.72
C VAL A 88 4.75 15.25 1.42
N LEU A 89 3.88 15.93 0.66
CA LEU A 89 4.31 16.56 -0.59
C LEU A 89 5.19 17.77 -0.30
N ARG A 90 6.22 17.96 -1.13
CA ARG A 90 7.12 19.11 -1.04
C ARG A 90 6.83 20.03 -2.21
N ASN A 91 6.43 21.27 -1.95
CA ASN A 91 6.05 22.23 -2.99
C ASN A 91 4.98 21.67 -3.96
N LYS A 92 4.00 20.92 -3.44
CA LYS A 92 2.97 20.19 -4.20
C LYS A 92 3.49 19.06 -5.10
N ALA A 93 4.78 18.76 -5.06
CA ALA A 93 5.36 17.66 -5.81
C ALA A 93 5.45 16.40 -4.93
N CYS A 94 5.10 15.26 -5.52
CA CYS A 94 5.39 13.96 -4.95
C CYS A 94 6.82 13.57 -5.30
N ILE A 95 7.65 13.31 -4.29
CA ILE A 95 9.06 12.99 -4.46
C ILE A 95 9.31 11.60 -3.89
N LEU A 96 9.95 10.73 -4.67
CA LEU A 96 10.37 9.43 -4.18
C LEU A 96 11.48 9.61 -3.12
N PRO A 97 11.46 8.86 -2.01
CA PRO A 97 12.52 8.94 -1.01
C PRO A 97 13.86 8.50 -1.62
N GLU A 98 14.94 9.12 -1.16
CA GLU A 98 16.30 8.82 -1.62
C GLU A 98 16.63 7.34 -1.36
N SER A 99 17.24 6.68 -2.34
CA SER A 99 17.75 5.32 -2.15
C SER A 99 18.86 5.34 -1.09
N ALA A 100 18.97 4.30 -0.27
CA ALA A 100 19.98 4.18 0.79
C ALA A 100 21.43 4.34 0.30
N ASP A 101 21.69 4.09 -0.99
CA ASP A 101 23.01 4.19 -1.59
C ASP A 101 23.36 5.62 -2.08
N GLY A 102 22.46 6.59 -1.94
CA GLY A 102 22.68 7.98 -2.34
C GLY A 102 22.84 8.24 -3.84
N GLU A 103 22.76 7.20 -4.68
CA GLU A 103 23.01 7.29 -6.12
C GLU A 103 21.81 7.76 -6.96
N VAL A 104 20.61 7.84 -6.38
CA VAL A 104 19.40 8.24 -7.10
C VAL A 104 19.03 9.68 -6.77
N GLU A 105 19.14 10.58 -7.76
CA GLU A 105 18.61 11.94 -7.69
C GLU A 105 17.13 11.94 -7.29
N GLN A 106 16.72 12.92 -6.47
CA GLN A 106 15.31 13.11 -6.10
C GLN A 106 14.44 13.11 -7.35
N THR A 107 13.65 12.06 -7.50
CA THR A 107 12.82 11.84 -8.68
C THR A 107 11.38 12.12 -8.32
N ASN A 108 10.67 12.85 -9.18
CA ASN A 108 9.23 13.00 -9.05
C ASN A 108 8.59 11.61 -9.14
N CYS A 109 7.65 11.32 -8.24
CA CYS A 109 6.87 10.10 -8.34
C CYS A 109 5.81 10.30 -9.44
N GLU A 110 5.61 9.28 -10.27
CA GLU A 110 4.62 9.32 -11.35
C GLU A 110 3.23 8.88 -10.87
N CYS A 111 3.16 8.21 -9.73
CA CYS A 111 1.92 7.72 -9.15
C CYS A 111 1.99 7.61 -7.62
N LEU A 112 0.82 7.64 -6.99
CA LEU A 112 0.63 7.36 -5.56
C LEU A 112 -0.22 6.10 -5.42
N VAL A 113 0.24 5.16 -4.60
CA VAL A 113 -0.58 4.04 -4.12
C VAL A 113 -0.87 4.29 -2.65
N PHE A 114 -2.09 4.72 -2.35
CA PHE A 114 -2.52 4.97 -0.98
C PHE A 114 -3.31 3.75 -0.47
N ILE A 115 -2.79 3.08 0.56
CA ILE A 115 -3.50 2.00 1.26
C ILE A 115 -4.38 2.64 2.32
N SER A 116 -5.69 2.64 2.08
CA SER A 116 -6.70 3.20 2.97
C SER A 116 -6.92 2.29 4.18
N GLU A 117 -7.01 0.98 3.96
CA GLU A 117 -7.28 0.02 5.02
C GLU A 117 -6.51 -1.29 4.80
N LEU A 118 -5.95 -1.82 5.88
CA LEU A 118 -5.48 -3.20 5.98
C LEU A 118 -5.97 -3.79 7.30
N LYS A 119 -6.89 -4.74 7.21
CA LYS A 119 -7.50 -5.40 8.36
C LYS A 119 -7.15 -6.89 8.35
N VAL A 120 -6.83 -7.43 9.52
CA VAL A 120 -6.66 -8.87 9.73
C VAL A 120 -7.42 -9.25 11.00
N SER A 121 -8.29 -10.24 10.88
CA SER A 121 -9.07 -10.79 11.98
C SER A 121 -8.15 -11.24 13.12
N ALA A 122 -8.53 -10.95 14.37
CA ALA A 122 -7.66 -11.15 15.53
C ALA A 122 -7.10 -12.57 15.66
N SER A 123 -7.92 -13.59 15.34
CA SER A 123 -7.56 -15.01 15.34
C SER A 123 -6.51 -15.39 14.28
N HIS A 124 -6.32 -14.56 13.25
CA HIS A 124 -5.42 -14.82 12.12
C HIS A 124 -4.23 -13.84 12.06
N ARG A 125 -4.12 -12.93 13.05
CA ARG A 125 -2.94 -12.06 13.19
C ARG A 125 -1.70 -12.89 13.51
N GLY A 126 -0.56 -12.54 12.93
CA GLY A 126 0.69 -13.27 13.09
C GLY A 126 0.87 -14.48 12.15
N GLN A 127 -0.15 -14.83 11.37
CA GLN A 127 -0.11 -15.95 10.42
C GLN A 127 0.28 -15.53 8.99
N GLY A 128 0.77 -14.30 8.80
CA GLY A 128 1.22 -13.82 7.49
C GLY A 128 0.14 -13.28 6.55
N VAL A 129 -1.15 -13.33 6.91
CA VAL A 129 -2.28 -12.87 6.07
C VAL A 129 -2.09 -11.43 5.55
N GLY A 130 -1.78 -10.47 6.44
CA GLY A 130 -1.57 -9.08 6.03
C GLY A 130 -0.38 -8.90 5.08
N SER A 131 0.69 -9.67 5.31
CA SER A 131 1.87 -9.71 4.44
C SER A 131 1.53 -10.24 3.05
N ALA A 132 0.73 -11.30 2.99
CA ALA A 132 0.27 -11.91 1.75
C ALA A 132 -0.63 -10.97 0.96
N LEU A 133 -1.54 -10.25 1.63
CA LEU A 133 -2.37 -9.21 1.02
C LEU A 133 -1.52 -8.10 0.38
N LEU A 134 -0.56 -7.54 1.11
CA LEU A 134 0.37 -6.52 0.58
C LEU A 134 1.20 -7.06 -0.60
N GLY A 135 1.70 -8.29 -0.49
CA GLY A 135 2.49 -8.93 -1.53
C GLY A 135 1.67 -9.18 -2.81
N ARG A 136 0.39 -9.53 -2.69
CA ARG A 136 -0.53 -9.73 -3.81
C ARG A 136 -0.93 -8.40 -4.46
N MET A 137 -1.23 -7.37 -3.67
CA MET A 137 -1.45 -6.01 -4.17
C MET A 137 -0.30 -5.54 -5.06
N GLY A 138 0.94 -5.71 -4.61
CA GLY A 138 2.11 -5.29 -5.39
C GLY A 138 2.34 -6.09 -6.67
N ARG A 139 1.68 -7.24 -6.86
CA ARG A 139 1.69 -7.99 -8.12
C ARG A 139 0.59 -7.52 -9.08
N MET A 140 -0.54 -7.06 -8.56
CA MET A 140 -1.67 -6.66 -9.38
C MET A 140 -1.61 -5.22 -9.87
N ILE A 141 -1.14 -4.30 -9.01
CA ILE A 141 -1.07 -2.88 -9.35
C ILE A 141 0.23 -2.63 -10.12
N ASP A 142 0.17 -1.78 -11.16
CA ASP A 142 1.41 -1.24 -11.72
C ASP A 142 2.01 -0.24 -10.73
N LEU A 143 3.15 -0.63 -10.17
CA LEU A 143 3.88 0.14 -9.17
C LEU A 143 5.07 0.91 -9.77
N THR A 144 5.17 0.98 -11.10
CA THR A 144 6.28 1.67 -11.77
C THR A 144 6.32 3.14 -11.34
N ASN A 145 7.45 3.59 -10.77
CA ASN A 145 7.67 4.95 -10.27
C ASN A 145 6.63 5.47 -9.26
N CYS A 146 5.94 4.56 -8.54
CA CYS A 146 4.97 4.96 -7.52
C CYS A 146 5.60 5.19 -6.15
N LEU A 147 5.06 6.16 -5.42
CA LEU A 147 5.15 6.22 -3.96
C LEU A 147 4.02 5.38 -3.37
N ILE A 148 4.31 4.47 -2.44
CA ILE A 148 3.29 3.76 -1.67
C ILE A 148 3.14 4.47 -0.34
N ALA A 149 1.94 4.83 0.06
CA ALA A 149 1.67 5.51 1.32
C ALA A 149 0.51 4.87 2.08
N LEU A 150 0.51 5.07 3.39
CA LEU A 150 -0.57 4.65 4.28
C LEU A 150 -0.55 5.48 5.57
N LYS A 151 -1.69 5.48 6.26
CA LYS A 151 -1.78 5.95 7.64
C LYS A 151 -1.56 4.78 8.59
N ALA A 152 -0.45 4.78 9.31
CA ALA A 152 -0.04 3.70 10.21
C ALA A 152 -0.70 3.84 11.58
N PHE A 153 -2.03 3.71 11.61
CA PHE A 153 -2.83 3.76 12.83
C PHE A 153 -3.64 2.47 12.98
N PRO A 154 -3.70 1.87 14.18
CA PRO A 154 -4.52 0.68 14.40
C PRO A 154 -6.00 1.02 14.22
N LEU A 155 -6.72 0.15 13.51
CA LEU A 155 -8.17 0.23 13.42
C LEU A 155 -8.75 -0.17 14.78
N ALA A 156 -9.56 0.71 15.38
CA ALA A 156 -10.23 0.41 16.63
C ALA A 156 -11.35 -0.61 16.40
N ASP A 157 -11.40 -1.66 17.22
CA ASP A 157 -12.50 -2.63 17.18
C ASP A 157 -13.84 -2.00 17.65
N GLU A 158 -13.77 -0.90 18.42
CA GLU A 158 -14.92 -0.11 18.88
C GLU A 158 -14.78 1.36 18.47
N LEU A 159 -15.86 1.94 17.93
CA LEU A 159 -15.91 3.36 17.55
C LEU A 159 -15.64 4.27 18.74
N GLY A 160 -14.72 5.24 18.54
CA GLY A 160 -14.45 6.31 19.50
C GLY A 160 -13.48 5.97 20.63
N LYS A 161 -12.98 4.72 20.72
CA LYS A 161 -11.88 4.41 21.64
C LYS A 161 -10.55 4.84 21.03
N PRO A 162 -9.75 5.67 21.72
CA PRO A 162 -8.40 5.99 21.26
C PRO A 162 -7.55 4.73 21.28
N ALA A 163 -6.65 4.62 20.31
CA ALA A 163 -5.67 3.54 20.30
C ALA A 163 -4.58 3.80 21.33
N GLU A 164 -4.15 2.74 22.02
CA GLU A 164 -3.07 2.84 22.97
C GLU A 164 -1.72 3.08 22.25
N PRO A 165 -0.80 3.89 22.82
CA PRO A 165 0.50 4.17 22.21
C PRO A 165 1.31 2.92 21.85
N GLU A 166 1.19 1.86 22.64
CA GLU A 166 1.86 0.58 22.40
C GLU A 166 1.34 -0.12 21.13
N GLU A 167 0.04 0.01 20.84
CA GLU A 167 -0.57 -0.57 19.65
C GLU A 167 -0.18 0.21 18.40
N ILE A 168 -0.15 1.55 18.48
CA ILE A 168 0.38 2.41 17.42
C ILE A 168 1.83 2.02 17.10
N ALA A 169 2.68 1.89 18.12
CA ALA A 169 4.07 1.46 17.95
C ALA A 169 4.19 0.06 17.35
N ARG A 170 3.30 -0.89 17.74
CA ARG A 170 3.23 -2.23 17.15
C ARG A 170 2.91 -2.19 15.65
N VAL A 171 1.94 -1.37 15.24
CA VAL A 171 1.55 -1.20 13.83
C VAL A 171 2.67 -0.56 13.02
N LYS A 172 3.29 0.51 13.52
CA LYS A 172 4.43 1.15 12.84
C LYS A 172 5.59 0.17 12.62
N ARG A 173 5.97 -0.60 13.65
CA ARG A 173 6.99 -1.67 13.53
C ARG A 173 6.62 -2.75 12.52
N PHE A 174 5.33 -3.07 12.37
CA PHE A 174 4.90 -4.00 11.34
C PHE A 174 5.26 -3.46 9.95
N TYR A 175 4.93 -2.20 9.64
CA TYR A 175 5.21 -1.58 8.35
C TYR A 175 6.70 -1.30 8.11
N GLU A 176 7.46 -0.97 9.15
CA GLU A 176 8.93 -0.82 9.07
C GLU A 176 9.61 -2.10 8.56
N ARG A 177 9.14 -3.29 8.99
CA ARG A 177 9.64 -4.58 8.45
C ARG A 177 9.39 -4.74 6.95
N TYR A 178 8.41 -4.02 6.40
CA TYR A 178 8.13 -3.97 4.97
C TYR A 178 8.79 -2.77 4.27
N GLN A 179 9.80 -2.16 4.89
CA GLN A 179 10.58 -1.05 4.36
C GLN A 179 9.78 0.26 4.19
N PHE A 180 8.69 0.42 4.93
CA PHE A 180 8.06 1.73 5.07
C PHE A 180 8.87 2.59 6.05
N ILE A 181 8.94 3.89 5.75
CA ILE A 181 9.59 4.91 6.58
C ILE A 181 8.56 5.95 7.03
N HIS A 182 8.84 6.63 8.13
CA HIS A 182 7.97 7.69 8.63
C HIS A 182 8.06 8.94 7.75
N ALA A 183 6.91 9.51 7.39
CA ALA A 183 6.80 10.67 6.48
C ALA A 183 6.25 11.93 7.17
N GLY A 184 5.90 11.85 8.46
CA GLY A 184 5.22 12.91 9.20
C GLY A 184 3.90 12.43 9.80
N GLY A 185 3.56 12.96 10.98
CA GLY A 185 2.32 12.60 11.70
C GLY A 185 2.14 11.09 11.87
N GLU A 186 1.08 10.55 11.27
CA GLU A 186 0.73 9.13 11.30
C GLU A 186 1.04 8.43 9.98
N PHE A 187 1.57 9.14 8.99
CA PHE A 187 1.82 8.63 7.65
C PHE A 187 3.16 7.91 7.55
N MET A 188 3.14 6.82 6.79
CA MET A 188 4.32 6.08 6.40
C MET A 188 4.34 5.92 4.89
N ILE A 189 5.53 6.01 4.31
CA ILE A 189 5.75 5.90 2.87
C ILE A 189 6.77 4.81 2.54
N LYS A 190 6.68 4.28 1.34
CA LYS A 190 7.61 3.31 0.79
C LYS A 190 7.80 3.59 -0.69
N ASP A 191 9.05 3.56 -1.14
CA ASP A 191 9.37 3.52 -2.56
C ASP A 191 8.97 2.17 -3.16
N ALA A 192 8.12 2.18 -4.18
CA ALA A 192 7.68 0.97 -4.87
C ALA A 192 8.81 0.11 -5.44
N ARG A 193 9.97 0.69 -5.77
CA ARG A 193 11.16 -0.04 -6.25
C ARG A 193 11.66 -1.05 -5.21
N LEU A 194 11.35 -0.82 -3.93
CA LEU A 194 11.69 -1.71 -2.83
C LEU A 194 10.71 -2.90 -2.69
N CYS A 195 9.60 -2.93 -3.43
CA CYS A 195 8.70 -4.07 -3.45
C CYS A 195 9.28 -5.26 -4.21
N ASP A 196 9.13 -6.48 -3.68
CA ASP A 196 9.70 -7.68 -4.30
C ASP A 196 9.14 -7.96 -5.70
N ALA A 197 7.86 -7.61 -5.94
CA ALA A 197 7.26 -7.68 -7.26
C ALA A 197 8.00 -6.78 -8.27
N MET A 198 8.41 -5.59 -7.86
CA MET A 198 9.17 -4.66 -8.71
C MET A 198 10.62 -5.11 -8.87
N LYS A 199 11.29 -5.55 -7.80
CA LYS A 199 12.65 -6.13 -7.87
C LYS A 199 12.70 -7.29 -8.88
N LYS A 200 11.73 -8.21 -8.84
CA LYS A 200 11.60 -9.32 -9.79
C LYS A 200 11.38 -8.81 -11.23
N LYS A 201 10.45 -7.87 -11.44
CA LYS A 201 10.20 -7.25 -12.77
C LYS A 201 11.46 -6.56 -13.33
N MET A 202 12.19 -5.82 -12.50
CA MET A 202 13.42 -5.12 -12.91
C MET A 202 14.56 -6.09 -13.22
N ALA A 203 14.75 -7.16 -12.43
CA ALA A 203 15.74 -8.19 -12.70
C ALA A 203 15.50 -8.88 -14.05
N LEU A 204 14.24 -9.19 -14.37
CA LEU A 204 13.85 -9.77 -15.66
C LEU A 204 14.11 -8.84 -16.86
N ARG A 205 14.01 -7.51 -16.66
CA ARG A 205 14.30 -6.51 -17.70
C ARG A 205 15.80 -6.33 -17.97
N LYS A 206 16.65 -6.45 -16.94
CA LYS A 206 18.12 -6.34 -17.06
C LYS A 206 18.79 -7.59 -17.64
N GLY A 207 18.11 -8.73 -17.62
CA GLY A 207 18.59 -9.99 -18.20
C GLY A 207 18.23 -10.21 -19.68
N LYS A 208 17.63 -9.22 -20.34
CA LYS A 208 17.40 -9.17 -21.79
C LYS A 208 18.41 -8.21 -22.42
#